data_AF-A0A3D4RS42-F1
#
_entry.id   AF-A0A3D4RS42-F1
#
_cell.length_a   1.000
_cell.length_b   1.000
_cell.length_c   1.000
_cell.angle_alpha   90.00
_cell.angle_beta   90.00
_cell.angle_gamma   90.00
#
_symmetry.space_group_name_H-M   'P 1'
#
loop_
_entity.id
_entity.type
_entity.pdbx_description
1 polymer ?
#
loop_
_entity_poly.entity_id
_entity_poly.type
_entity_poly.pdbx_seq_one_letter_code
_entity_poly.pdbx_strand_id
1 'polypeptide(L)'
;MRCRHALCNAHHLRELQRAWEQDQQQWAQHMQALLLEINTAVEAAGGMLDTPQADAFRTRYQQLLKEAEIACPPPHESQRKKGQRGRLKRSKSRNLLDRLIQFEDDVLRFMVELDVPFTNNQSERDLRMSKVQQKISGCLRSKLGAKFFSRIRSYLSTCAKNGVSSAEALRLLFEGRWPAFMGMASE
;
A
#
# COMPACT_ATOMS: atom_id res chain seq x y z
N MET A 1 6.73 5.45 20.60
CA MET A 1 7.25 5.11 19.26
C MET A 1 6.23 5.61 18.24
N ARG A 2 6.52 6.68 17.49
CA ARG A 2 5.64 7.15 16.40
C ARG A 2 6.02 6.35 15.15
N CYS A 3 5.16 5.43 14.73
CA CYS A 3 5.34 4.75 13.45
C CYS A 3 4.97 5.72 12.32
N ARG A 4 5.82 5.84 11.30
CA ARG A 4 5.45 6.49 10.03
C ARG A 4 4.64 5.51 9.20
N HIS A 5 3.56 5.98 8.61
CA HIS A 5 2.67 5.16 7.81
C HIS A 5 2.83 5.51 6.33
N ALA A 6 2.63 4.54 5.46
CA ALA A 6 2.56 4.74 4.02
C ALA A 6 1.35 3.96 3.50
N LEU A 7 0.59 4.58 2.59
CA LEU A 7 -0.55 3.93 1.96
C LEU A 7 -0.16 3.36 0.61
N CYS A 8 -0.67 2.16 0.31
CA CYS A 8 -0.37 1.50 -0.95
C CYS A 8 -1.18 2.11 -2.09
N ASN A 9 -0.49 2.70 -3.06
CA ASN A 9 -1.15 3.30 -4.21
C ASN A 9 -1.81 2.27 -5.13
N ALA A 10 -1.44 0.97 -5.09
CA ALA A 10 -2.19 -0.05 -5.84
C ALA A 10 -3.65 -0.16 -5.38
N HIS A 11 -3.95 0.11 -4.10
CA HIS A 11 -5.32 0.20 -3.61
C HIS A 11 -6.01 1.46 -4.13
N HIS A 12 -5.35 2.61 -4.00
CA HIS A 12 -5.88 3.88 -4.50
C HIS A 12 -6.19 3.80 -6.00
N LEU A 13 -5.30 3.25 -6.82
CA LEU A 13 -5.52 3.08 -8.27
C LEU A 13 -6.77 2.23 -8.56
N ARG A 14 -6.98 1.11 -7.84
CA ARG A 14 -8.21 0.28 -8.01
C ARG A 14 -9.47 1.05 -7.63
N GLU A 15 -9.42 1.81 -6.55
CA GLU A 15 -10.57 2.59 -6.07
C GLU A 15 -10.86 3.80 -6.99
N LEU A 16 -9.82 4.46 -7.49
CA LEU A 16 -9.89 5.56 -8.46
C LEU A 16 -10.48 5.07 -9.79
N GLN A 17 -10.00 3.92 -10.30
CA GLN A 17 -10.56 3.28 -11.50
C GLN A 17 -12.06 3.04 -11.35
N ARG A 18 -12.48 2.47 -10.21
CA ARG A 18 -13.90 2.23 -9.92
C ARG A 18 -14.70 3.53 -9.79
N ALA A 19 -14.14 4.58 -9.19
CA ALA A 19 -14.78 5.89 -9.09
C ALA A 19 -14.99 6.52 -10.47
N TRP A 20 -14.02 6.37 -11.38
CA TRP A 20 -14.14 6.80 -12.76
C TRP A 20 -15.20 5.98 -13.52
N GLU A 21 -15.08 4.65 -13.55
CA GLU A 21 -15.94 3.79 -14.35
C GLU A 21 -17.39 3.72 -13.83
N GLN A 22 -17.58 3.57 -12.51
CA GLN A 22 -18.90 3.31 -11.92
C GLN A 22 -19.60 4.58 -11.45
N ASP A 23 -18.84 5.52 -10.89
CA ASP A 23 -19.40 6.73 -10.28
C ASP A 23 -19.21 7.97 -11.20
N GLN A 24 -18.63 7.78 -12.40
CA GLN A 24 -18.40 8.80 -13.45
C GLN A 24 -17.62 10.03 -12.94
N GLN A 25 -16.73 9.81 -11.97
CA GLN A 25 -15.91 10.84 -11.36
C GLN A 25 -14.67 11.13 -12.20
N GLN A 26 -14.69 12.20 -13.01
CA GLN A 26 -13.57 12.55 -13.89
C GLN A 26 -12.27 12.88 -13.13
N TRP A 27 -12.39 13.51 -11.96
CA TRP A 27 -11.23 13.80 -11.10
C TRP A 27 -10.47 12.54 -10.70
N ALA A 28 -11.14 11.37 -10.62
CA ALA A 28 -10.50 10.13 -10.25
C ALA A 28 -9.52 9.64 -11.33
N GLN A 29 -9.87 9.83 -12.61
CA GLN A 29 -8.99 9.54 -13.74
C GLN A 29 -7.76 10.45 -13.74
N HIS A 30 -7.95 11.75 -13.51
CA HIS A 30 -6.84 12.71 -13.44
C HIS A 30 -5.91 12.40 -12.25
N MET A 31 -6.47 12.08 -11.08
CA MET A 31 -5.70 11.69 -9.90
C MET A 31 -4.91 10.41 -10.13
N GLN A 32 -5.51 9.41 -10.81
CA GLN A 32 -4.83 8.17 -11.19
C GLN A 32 -3.64 8.44 -12.12
N ALA A 33 -3.84 9.27 -13.15
CA ALA A 33 -2.77 9.66 -14.07
C ALA A 33 -1.62 10.37 -13.33
N LEU A 34 -1.95 11.31 -12.44
CA LEU A 34 -0.95 12.03 -11.65
C LEU A 34 -0.13 11.08 -10.75
N LEU A 35 -0.77 10.14 -10.05
CA LEU A 35 -0.04 9.20 -9.19
C LEU A 35 0.93 8.30 -9.99
N LEU A 36 0.56 7.89 -11.20
CA LEU A 36 1.43 7.10 -12.09
C LEU A 36 2.57 7.95 -12.67
N GLU A 37 2.30 9.21 -13.00
CA GLU A 37 3.31 10.17 -13.43
C GLU A 37 4.36 10.39 -12.33
N ILE A 38 3.92 10.61 -11.09
CA ILE A 38 4.82 10.75 -9.93
C ILE A 38 5.67 9.49 -9.76
N ASN A 39 5.06 8.30 -9.84
CA ASN A 39 5.82 7.04 -9.74
C ASN A 39 6.91 6.94 -10.82
N THR A 40 6.59 7.31 -12.07
CA THR A 40 7.56 7.30 -13.17
C THR A 40 8.71 8.29 -12.90
N ALA A 41 8.41 9.48 -12.38
CA ALA A 41 9.42 10.47 -12.02
C ALA A 41 10.33 9.98 -10.87
N VAL A 42 9.75 9.33 -9.86
CA VAL A 42 10.50 8.74 -8.73
C VAL A 42 11.44 7.65 -9.21
N GLU A 43 10.98 6.75 -10.08
CA GLU A 43 11.81 5.70 -10.68
C GLU A 43 12.97 6.30 -11.51
N ALA A 44 12.69 7.34 -12.30
CA ALA A 44 13.71 8.04 -13.10
C ALA A 44 14.75 8.77 -12.23
N ALA A 45 14.35 9.26 -11.05
CA ALA A 45 15.24 9.91 -10.08
C ALA A 45 16.05 8.93 -9.20
N GLY A 46 15.89 7.62 -9.40
CA GLY A 46 16.60 6.60 -8.62
C GLY A 46 15.93 6.26 -7.27
N GLY A 47 14.63 6.56 -7.15
CA GLY A 47 13.80 6.13 -6.01
C GLY A 47 13.32 7.26 -5.09
N MET A 48 13.73 8.51 -5.31
CA MET A 48 13.27 9.66 -4.53
C MET A 48 13.41 10.95 -5.34
N LEU A 49 12.43 11.86 -5.25
CA LEU A 49 12.50 13.17 -5.89
C LEU A 49 13.28 14.17 -5.03
N ASP A 50 13.81 15.21 -5.69
CA ASP A 50 14.28 16.39 -4.98
C ASP A 50 13.11 17.22 -4.42
N THR A 51 13.42 18.13 -3.49
CA THR A 51 12.38 18.96 -2.83
C THR A 51 11.58 19.80 -3.82
N PRO A 52 12.20 20.52 -4.79
CA PRO A 52 11.45 21.30 -5.77
C PRO A 52 10.47 20.46 -6.62
N GLN A 53 10.89 19.29 -7.09
CA GLN A 53 10.02 18.40 -7.88
C GLN A 53 8.88 17.85 -7.02
N ALA A 54 9.18 17.39 -5.80
CA ALA A 54 8.18 16.88 -4.88
C ALA A 54 7.11 17.94 -4.54
N ASP A 55 7.51 19.19 -4.30
CA ASP A 55 6.59 20.30 -4.01
C ASP A 55 5.72 20.67 -5.22
N ALA A 56 6.28 20.61 -6.43
CA ALA A 56 5.52 20.82 -7.66
C ALA A 56 4.43 19.75 -7.86
N PHE A 57 4.75 18.48 -7.63
CA PHE A 57 3.77 17.40 -7.68
C PHE A 57 2.72 17.51 -6.58
N ARG A 58 3.11 17.85 -5.35
CA ARG A 58 2.19 18.08 -4.25
C ARG A 58 1.20 19.20 -4.55
N THR A 59 1.67 20.29 -5.16
CA THR A 59 0.80 21.40 -5.59
C THR A 59 -0.25 20.94 -6.60
N ARG A 60 0.17 20.16 -7.62
CA ARG A 60 -0.76 19.57 -8.60
C ARG A 60 -1.76 18.61 -7.95
N TYR A 61 -1.30 17.80 -7.01
CA TYR A 61 -2.14 16.88 -6.24
C TYR A 61 -3.23 17.63 -5.46
N GLN A 62 -2.85 18.66 -4.71
CA GLN A 62 -3.77 19.49 -3.95
C GLN A 62 -4.77 20.25 -4.84
N GLN A 63 -4.34 20.69 -6.02
CA GLN A 63 -5.23 21.32 -6.99
C GLN A 63 -6.31 20.35 -7.49
N LEU A 64 -5.93 19.11 -7.84
CA LEU A 64 -6.89 18.07 -8.20
C LEU A 64 -7.83 17.70 -7.04
N LEU A 65 -7.34 17.70 -5.80
CA LEU A 65 -8.20 17.48 -4.63
C LEU A 65 -9.27 18.57 -4.50
N LYS A 66 -8.93 19.84 -4.70
CA LYS A 66 -9.90 20.94 -4.66
C LYS A 66 -10.98 20.78 -5.73
N GLU A 67 -10.60 20.41 -6.95
CA GLU A 67 -11.54 20.11 -8.03
C GLU A 67 -12.43 18.91 -7.70
N ALA A 68 -11.85 17.85 -7.12
CA ALA A 68 -12.57 16.68 -6.66
C ALA A 68 -13.56 17.00 -5.54
N GLU A 69 -13.26 17.95 -4.64
CA GLU A 69 -14.18 18.36 -3.58
C GLU A 69 -15.42 19.07 -4.12
N ILE A 70 -15.27 19.86 -5.20
CA ILE A 70 -16.39 20.50 -5.90
C ILE A 70 -17.23 19.44 -6.62
N ALA A 71 -16.59 18.50 -7.31
CA ALA A 71 -17.27 17.45 -8.08
C ALA A 71 -17.92 16.37 -7.19
N CYS A 72 -17.35 16.10 -6.02
CA CYS A 72 -17.81 15.09 -5.07
C CYS A 72 -18.03 15.71 -3.68
N PRO A 73 -19.05 16.56 -3.51
CA PRO A 73 -19.30 17.24 -2.24
C PRO A 73 -19.73 16.24 -1.14
N PRO A 74 -19.48 16.55 0.14
CA PRO A 74 -20.00 15.76 1.23
C PRO A 74 -21.53 15.77 1.24
N PRO A 75 -22.18 14.71 1.76
CA PRO A 75 -23.64 14.65 1.86
C PRO A 75 -24.16 15.78 2.75
N HIS A 76 -25.17 16.50 2.28
CA HIS A 76 -25.75 17.64 2.98
C HIS A 76 -26.82 17.18 3.99
N GLU A 77 -26.95 17.87 5.13
CA GLU A 77 -27.92 17.49 6.18
C GLU A 77 -29.38 17.51 5.72
N SER A 78 -29.71 18.31 4.69
CA SER A 78 -31.04 18.28 4.06
C SER A 78 -31.39 16.93 3.41
N GLN A 79 -30.40 16.08 3.13
CA GLN A 79 -30.61 14.74 2.59
C GLN A 79 -30.97 13.70 3.68
N ARG A 80 -31.01 14.12 4.95
CA ARG A 80 -31.33 13.24 6.07
C ARG A 80 -32.78 12.79 6.02
N LYS A 81 -33.00 11.47 6.08
CA LYS A 81 -34.35 10.91 6.17
C LYS A 81 -34.90 11.08 7.60
N LYS A 82 -36.20 11.34 7.73
CA LYS A 82 -36.87 11.48 9.05
C LYS A 82 -36.62 10.23 9.90
N GLY A 83 -36.12 10.41 11.12
CA GLY A 83 -35.76 9.31 12.04
C GLY A 83 -34.38 8.70 11.82
N GLN A 84 -33.61 9.13 10.81
CA GLN A 84 -32.25 8.66 10.59
C GLN A 84 -31.29 9.22 11.64
N ARG A 85 -30.67 8.31 12.40
CA ARG A 85 -29.65 8.60 13.43
C ARG A 85 -28.24 8.35 12.89
N GLY A 86 -27.25 9.03 13.45
CA GLY A 86 -25.84 8.88 13.07
C GLY A 86 -25.40 9.76 11.88
N ARG A 87 -24.16 9.52 11.41
CA ARG A 87 -23.55 10.24 10.29
C ARG A 87 -24.24 9.88 8.97
N LEU A 88 -24.46 10.87 8.10
CA LEU A 88 -24.96 10.61 6.75
C LEU A 88 -24.00 9.70 5.97
N LYS A 89 -24.58 8.73 5.27
CA LYS A 89 -23.82 7.78 4.45
C LYS A 89 -23.15 8.54 3.30
N ARG A 90 -21.85 8.34 3.17
CA ARG A 90 -21.04 8.85 2.06
C ARG A 90 -20.97 7.83 0.93
N SER A 91 -20.83 8.33 -0.29
CA SER A 91 -20.52 7.48 -1.46
C SER A 91 -19.13 6.86 -1.30
N LYS A 92 -18.85 5.81 -2.08
CA LYS A 92 -17.51 5.20 -2.10
C LYS A 92 -16.45 6.18 -2.59
N SER A 93 -16.76 6.93 -3.65
CA SER A 93 -15.92 8.00 -4.18
C SER A 93 -15.64 9.10 -3.14
N ARG A 94 -16.65 9.54 -2.35
CA ARG A 94 -16.40 10.53 -1.30
C ARG A 94 -15.51 10.00 -0.18
N ASN A 95 -15.70 8.74 0.23
CA ASN A 95 -14.83 8.12 1.22
C ASN A 95 -13.39 7.94 0.72
N LEU A 96 -13.20 7.69 -0.58
CA LEU A 96 -11.88 7.69 -1.21
C LEU A 96 -11.25 9.09 -1.18
N LEU A 97 -11.99 10.11 -1.62
CA LEU A 97 -11.52 11.50 -1.63
C LEU A 97 -11.14 11.97 -0.22
N ASP A 98 -11.99 11.72 0.78
CA ASP A 98 -11.69 12.06 2.18
C ASP A 98 -10.37 11.43 2.65
N ARG A 99 -10.08 10.18 2.24
CA ARG A 99 -8.82 9.52 2.59
C ARG A 99 -7.62 10.13 1.86
N LEU A 100 -7.77 10.46 0.58
CA LEU A 100 -6.71 11.10 -0.19
C LEU A 100 -6.34 12.49 0.39
N ILE A 101 -7.34 13.23 0.87
CA ILE A 101 -7.13 14.51 1.58
C ILE A 101 -6.49 14.28 2.94
N GLN A 102 -7.08 13.42 3.78
CA GLN A 102 -6.67 13.26 5.18
C GLN A 102 -5.28 12.64 5.33
N PHE A 103 -4.89 11.76 4.40
CA PHE A 103 -3.66 11.00 4.45
C PHE A 103 -2.71 11.35 3.29
N GLU A 104 -2.76 12.59 2.80
CA GLU A 104 -1.92 13.09 1.70
C GLU A 104 -0.45 12.70 1.88
N ASP A 105 0.11 12.94 3.07
CA ASP A 105 1.50 12.61 3.38
C ASP A 105 1.80 11.12 3.30
N ASP A 106 0.86 10.26 3.68
CA ASP A 106 1.05 8.81 3.63
C ASP A 106 0.86 8.26 2.20
N VAL A 107 0.02 8.91 1.38
CA VAL A 107 -0.17 8.61 -0.04
C VAL A 107 1.05 8.99 -0.86
N LEU A 108 1.63 10.15 -0.58
CA LEU A 108 2.76 10.72 -1.32
C LEU A 108 4.13 10.40 -0.69
N ARG A 109 4.20 9.67 0.42
CA ARG A 109 5.48 9.37 1.08
C ARG A 109 6.52 8.73 0.16
N PHE A 110 6.08 7.91 -0.79
CA PHE A 110 6.95 7.22 -1.74
C PHE A 110 7.78 8.16 -2.64
N MET A 111 7.37 9.42 -2.81
CA MET A 111 8.16 10.36 -3.62
C MET A 111 9.29 11.03 -2.83
N VAL A 112 9.30 10.95 -1.49
CA VAL A 112 10.25 11.65 -0.61
C VAL A 112 11.00 10.74 0.37
N GLU A 113 10.69 9.45 0.42
CA GLU A 113 11.41 8.48 1.25
C GLU A 113 11.82 7.26 0.40
N LEU A 114 13.13 7.06 0.23
CA LEU A 114 13.72 6.02 -0.64
C LEU A 114 13.24 4.59 -0.33
N ASP A 115 13.03 4.28 0.96
CA ASP A 115 12.62 2.95 1.42
C ASP A 115 11.10 2.70 1.30
N VAL A 116 10.33 3.68 0.84
CA VAL A 116 8.88 3.60 0.73
C VAL A 116 8.48 3.41 -0.73
N PRO A 117 8.15 2.18 -1.17
CA PRO A 117 7.74 1.95 -2.54
C PRO A 117 6.31 2.46 -2.79
N PHE A 118 6.02 2.79 -4.06
CA PHE A 118 4.66 3.16 -4.51
C PHE A 118 3.60 2.10 -4.20
N THR A 119 3.99 0.81 -4.22
CA THR A 119 3.10 -0.31 -3.86
C THR A 119 3.70 -1.15 -2.74
N ASN A 120 2.85 -1.61 -1.81
CA ASN A 120 3.22 -2.56 -0.76
C ASN A 120 3.03 -4.04 -1.19
N ASN A 121 2.92 -4.30 -2.50
CA ASN A 121 2.48 -5.58 -3.05
C ASN A 121 3.28 -6.76 -2.49
N GLN A 122 4.57 -6.56 -2.19
CA GLN A 122 5.41 -7.61 -1.61
C GLN A 122 4.97 -8.01 -0.20
N SER A 123 4.67 -7.04 0.67
CA SER A 123 4.16 -7.32 2.02
C SER A 123 2.82 -8.05 1.97
N GLU A 124 1.94 -7.68 1.03
CA GLU A 124 0.67 -8.38 0.81
C GLU A 124 0.87 -9.81 0.31
N ARG A 125 1.81 -10.02 -0.63
CA ARG A 125 2.19 -11.36 -1.12
C ARG A 125 2.76 -12.23 -0.01
N ASP A 126 3.61 -11.66 0.85
CA ASP A 126 4.21 -12.38 1.98
C ASP A 126 3.12 -12.85 2.97
N LEU A 127 2.10 -12.01 3.24
CA LEU A 127 0.96 -12.35 4.09
C LEU A 127 -0.04 -13.30 3.45
N ARG A 128 -0.13 -13.34 2.11
CA ARG A 128 -1.10 -14.15 1.37
C ARG A 128 -1.04 -15.62 1.74
N MET A 129 0.15 -16.16 2.00
CA MET A 129 0.28 -17.59 2.32
C MET A 129 -0.34 -17.96 3.67
N SER A 130 -0.34 -17.04 4.64
CA SER A 130 -1.09 -17.22 5.89
C SER A 130 -2.60 -17.32 5.61
N LYS A 131 -3.11 -16.51 4.67
CA LYS A 131 -4.51 -16.57 4.25
C LYS A 131 -4.85 -17.82 3.45
N VAL A 132 -3.94 -18.29 2.60
CA VAL A 132 -4.10 -19.58 1.89
C VAL A 132 -4.15 -20.73 2.89
N GLN A 133 -3.25 -20.75 3.90
CA GLN A 133 -3.27 -21.74 4.97
C GLN A 133 -4.61 -21.75 5.72
N GLN A 134 -5.15 -20.56 6.01
CA GLN A 134 -6.46 -20.43 6.63
C GLN A 134 -7.58 -20.97 5.72
N LYS A 135 -7.58 -20.60 4.44
CA LYS A 135 -8.62 -20.95 3.47
C LYS A 135 -8.65 -22.44 3.14
N ILE A 136 -7.48 -23.04 2.90
CA ILE A 136 -7.36 -24.41 2.39
C ILE A 136 -7.30 -25.43 3.53
N SER A 137 -6.55 -25.12 4.60
CA SER A 137 -6.28 -26.07 5.68
C SER A 137 -7.03 -25.79 6.98
N GLY A 138 -7.91 -24.78 7.00
CA GLY A 138 -8.75 -24.50 8.17
C GLY A 138 -7.99 -23.92 9.38
N CYS A 139 -6.88 -23.21 9.14
CA CYS A 139 -5.97 -22.61 10.13
C CYS A 139 -4.92 -23.60 10.72
N LEU A 140 -4.02 -23.07 11.55
CA LEU A 140 -3.01 -23.86 12.27
C LEU A 140 -3.56 -24.32 13.62
N ARG A 141 -3.35 -25.59 13.95
CA ARG A 141 -3.92 -26.25 15.14
C ARG A 141 -3.31 -25.79 16.47
N SER A 142 -2.16 -25.11 16.44
CA SER A 142 -1.48 -24.63 17.65
C SER A 142 -0.70 -23.35 17.39
N LYS A 143 -0.48 -22.56 18.46
CA LYS A 143 0.40 -21.38 18.42
C LYS A 143 1.83 -21.75 18.02
N LEU A 144 2.31 -22.93 18.42
CA LEU A 144 3.64 -23.42 18.06
C LEU A 144 3.74 -23.68 16.55
N GLY A 145 2.73 -24.34 15.96
CA GLY A 145 2.66 -24.52 14.51
C GLY A 145 2.61 -23.19 13.75
N ALA A 146 1.90 -22.20 14.29
CA ALA A 146 1.91 -20.83 13.76
C ALA A 146 3.30 -20.18 13.80
N LYS A 147 4.04 -20.34 14.91
CA LYS A 147 5.42 -19.83 15.01
C LYS A 147 6.34 -20.49 13.99
N PHE A 148 6.28 -21.81 13.82
CA PHE A 148 7.10 -22.50 12.83
C PHE A 148 6.77 -22.06 11.40
N PHE A 149 5.48 -22.00 11.06
CA PHE A 149 5.02 -21.51 9.78
C PHE A 149 5.54 -20.11 9.49
N SER A 150 5.35 -19.17 10.43
CA SER A 150 5.83 -17.79 10.29
C SER A 150 7.35 -17.71 10.18
N ARG A 151 8.10 -18.49 10.96
CA ARG A 151 9.57 -18.48 10.95
C ARG A 151 10.14 -18.96 9.61
N ILE A 152 9.66 -20.09 9.09
CA ILE A 152 10.09 -20.65 7.80
C ILE A 152 9.79 -19.66 6.67
N ARG A 153 8.57 -19.12 6.64
CA ARG A 153 8.16 -18.17 5.60
C ARG A 153 8.95 -16.85 5.66
N SER A 154 9.22 -16.35 6.87
CA SER A 154 10.02 -15.13 7.06
C SER A 154 11.45 -15.33 6.60
N TYR A 155 12.06 -16.49 6.90
CA TYR A 155 13.39 -16.86 6.41
C TYR A 155 13.43 -16.85 4.87
N LEU A 156 12.53 -17.60 4.21
CA LEU A 156 12.49 -17.69 2.76
C LEU A 156 12.22 -16.34 2.08
N SER A 157 11.31 -15.52 2.64
CA SER A 157 11.04 -14.16 2.12
C SER A 157 12.27 -13.27 2.25
N THR A 158 13.01 -13.36 3.36
CA THR A 158 14.25 -12.59 3.57
C THR A 158 15.34 -13.01 2.59
N CYS A 159 15.52 -14.31 2.36
CA CYS A 159 16.44 -14.83 1.34
C CYS A 159 16.10 -14.32 -0.05
N ALA A 160 14.83 -14.42 -0.46
CA ALA A 160 14.39 -13.94 -1.77
C ALA A 160 14.64 -12.43 -1.96
N LYS A 161 14.43 -11.62 -0.91
CA LYS A 161 14.71 -10.17 -0.92
C LYS A 161 16.19 -9.84 -1.13
N ASN A 162 17.09 -10.76 -0.79
CA ASN A 162 18.53 -10.61 -0.93
C ASN A 162 19.08 -11.46 -2.10
N GLY A 163 18.24 -11.81 -3.08
CA GLY A 163 18.66 -12.52 -4.29
C GLY A 163 18.94 -14.01 -4.10
N VAL A 164 18.61 -14.59 -2.95
CA VAL A 164 18.82 -16.02 -2.67
C VAL A 164 17.53 -16.80 -2.93
N SER A 165 17.59 -17.75 -3.87
CA SER A 165 16.43 -18.58 -4.21
C SER A 165 15.97 -19.44 -3.02
N SER A 166 14.69 -19.80 -2.97
CA SER A 166 14.16 -20.67 -1.89
C SER A 166 14.86 -22.02 -1.82
N ALA A 167 15.25 -22.59 -2.97
CA ALA A 167 15.96 -23.87 -3.01
C ALA A 167 17.34 -23.74 -2.37
N GLU A 168 18.09 -22.69 -2.73
CA GLU A 168 19.40 -22.41 -2.17
C GLU A 168 19.31 -22.08 -0.67
N ALA A 169 18.33 -21.28 -0.27
CA ALA A 169 18.08 -20.96 1.13
C ALA A 169 17.82 -22.21 1.97
N LEU A 170 17.02 -23.15 1.47
CA LEU A 170 16.76 -24.42 2.15
C LEU A 170 18.02 -25.31 2.17
N ARG A 171 18.77 -25.38 1.06
CA ARG A 171 20.03 -26.14 0.99
C ARG A 171 21.01 -25.67 2.07
N LEU A 172 21.28 -24.36 2.13
CA LEU A 172 22.15 -23.77 3.14
C LEU A 172 21.66 -24.09 4.56
N LEU A 173 20.36 -23.92 4.81
CA LEU A 173 19.78 -24.21 6.13
C LEU A 173 20.00 -25.67 6.57
N PHE A 174 19.83 -26.63 5.65
CA PHE A 174 20.06 -28.05 5.94
C PHE A 174 21.55 -28.42 6.04
N GLU A 175 22.43 -27.66 5.39
CA GLU A 175 23.89 -27.74 5.55
C GLU A 175 24.40 -27.07 6.83
N GLY A 176 23.51 -26.49 7.65
CA GLY A 176 23.90 -25.73 8.85
C GLY A 176 24.56 -24.38 8.54
N ARG A 177 24.42 -23.89 7.31
CA ARG A 177 24.99 -22.64 6.82
C ARG A 177 23.92 -21.56 6.65
N TRP A 178 24.36 -20.31 6.72
CA TRP A 178 23.49 -19.16 6.44
C TRP A 178 23.87 -18.45 5.15
N PRO A 179 22.91 -17.80 4.47
CA PRO A 179 23.22 -16.90 3.36
C PRO A 179 24.21 -15.80 3.79
N ALA A 180 25.13 -15.43 2.90
CA ALA A 180 26.20 -14.48 3.21
C ALA A 180 25.69 -13.14 3.78
N PHE A 181 24.55 -12.64 3.28
CA PHE A 181 23.96 -11.39 3.72
C PHE A 181 23.45 -11.42 5.18
N MET A 182 23.24 -12.61 5.77
CA MET A 182 22.77 -12.73 7.15
C MET A 182 23.91 -12.56 8.17
N GLY A 183 25.18 -12.60 7.75
CA GLY A 183 26.33 -12.36 8.62
C GLY A 183 26.50 -13.34 9.79
N MET A 184 25.72 -14.43 9.82
CA MET A 184 25.82 -15.46 10.85
C MET A 184 26.85 -16.50 10.39
N ALA A 185 28.09 -16.37 10.87
CA ALA A 185 29.06 -17.45 10.76
C ALA A 185 28.49 -18.70 11.47
N SER A 186 28.54 -19.84 10.80
CA SER A 186 28.25 -21.14 11.39
C SER A 186 29.29 -21.43 12.48
N GLU A 187 28.84 -21.57 13.74
CA GLU A 187 29.62 -22.18 14.84
C GLU A 187 29.86 -23.67 14.59
#